data_AF-A0A418M7G9-F1
#
_entry.id   AF-A0A418M7G9-F1
#
_cell.length_a   1.000
_cell.length_b   1.000
_cell.length_c   1.000
_cell.angle_alpha   90.00
_cell.angle_beta   90.00
_cell.angle_gamma   90.00
#
_symmetry.space_group_name_H-M   'P 1'
#
loop_
_entity.id
_entity.type
_entity.pdbx_description
1 polymer ?
#
loop_
_entity_poly.entity_id
_entity_poly.type
_entity_poly.pdbx_seq_one_letter_code
_entity_poly.pdbx_strand_id
1 'polypeptide(L)'
;MGVPNEDRRHRFGKAGVLGWVVSAIALVAVAGCSVSGAGLATNQVTGTANSGPDGANTAHSNGGNAGKGTAVTVAAKTLRTGPQPENPVGIPLQDPQWPADVKNYETTSSVIVNAQVNVPILEYHEANYLPGDVATLRPGQLDQEIQWLGTHGFHTINIGQLYDAFYHGYVLPPRPVLLTFDDGYESVYFKVFPLLKKYHLQATLFIVSGYTHVQPDRKKEFPTLTVSELQQMQASGLVDVEDHTVTHQDLSTLTLSQDQQEIVDSSQALSGWVHHPMRAICYPYGGYNAKILAMAQSAGFLLGTTEHQGYANLSQGVMTLDRIAVLVDTSAGQFANLLSPSLQQSELTVAALVQQGAKDFAQHQYGQAISLETQAINRNPLDGSAYNERGIARAFGGDYLGGMRDIDRALSLNPEDGYAKFNRALTLELYGHYEAAIAAYQSTLQTPGSGWWKAWCDYGIASIYGRRGDVTDTVSFLRKAIAMNPATKLAARTEKDFNPVRTSTIFQQTLR
;
A
#
# COMPACT_ATOMS: atom_id res chain seq x y z
N MET A 1 -8.92 -4.19 -59.43
CA MET A 1 -9.19 -3.33 -58.27
C MET A 1 -9.21 -4.23 -57.05
N GLY A 2 -8.14 -4.22 -56.27
CA GLY A 2 -8.02 -5.00 -55.04
C GLY A 2 -7.35 -4.11 -54.01
N VAL A 3 -8.09 -3.75 -52.97
CA VAL A 3 -7.58 -2.97 -51.83
C VAL A 3 -7.01 -3.97 -50.83
N PRO A 4 -5.76 -3.84 -50.37
CA PRO A 4 -5.28 -4.58 -49.22
C PRO A 4 -5.32 -3.74 -47.94
N ASN A 5 -6.08 -4.26 -46.98
CA ASN A 5 -6.03 -4.10 -45.52
C ASN A 5 -4.85 -3.30 -44.92
N GLU A 6 -5.18 -2.17 -44.28
CA GLU A 6 -4.45 -1.61 -43.14
C GLU A 6 -4.98 -2.21 -41.84
N ASP A 7 -4.37 -3.30 -41.35
CA ASP A 7 -4.31 -3.56 -39.90
C ASP A 7 -3.05 -4.39 -39.62
N ARG A 8 -1.92 -3.70 -39.50
CA ARG A 8 -0.73 -4.22 -38.82
C ARG A 8 -0.41 -3.30 -37.66
N ARG A 9 -1.19 -3.47 -36.58
CA ARG A 9 -0.79 -3.10 -35.22
C ARG A 9 0.48 -3.88 -34.87
N HIS A 10 1.63 -3.32 -35.22
CA HIS A 10 2.91 -3.75 -34.68
C HIS A 10 2.91 -3.46 -33.17
N ARG A 11 2.70 -4.52 -32.38
CA ARG A 11 3.11 -4.56 -30.97
C ARG A 11 4.64 -4.47 -30.93
N PHE A 12 5.17 -3.26 -30.99
CA PHE A 12 6.56 -3.00 -30.59
C PHE A 12 6.62 -3.12 -29.06
N GLY A 13 7.51 -3.98 -28.57
CA GLY A 13 7.68 -4.23 -27.14
C GLY A 13 8.03 -2.95 -26.39
N LYS A 14 7.34 -2.72 -25.27
CA LYS A 14 7.45 -1.57 -24.34
C LYS A 14 8.80 -1.48 -23.59
N ALA A 15 9.93 -1.80 -24.22
CA ALA A 15 11.23 -1.84 -23.55
C ALA A 15 12.36 -1.34 -24.47
N GLY A 16 12.49 -0.01 -24.60
CA GLY A 16 13.50 0.62 -25.46
C GLY A 16 13.87 2.08 -25.17
N VAL A 17 13.60 2.63 -23.97
CA VAL A 17 14.20 3.90 -23.48
C VAL A 17 14.63 3.86 -22.02
N LEU A 18 14.09 2.91 -21.26
CA LEU A 18 13.83 3.18 -19.86
C LEU A 18 14.92 2.67 -18.90
N GLY A 19 15.66 1.61 -19.21
CA GLY A 19 16.52 0.95 -18.21
C GLY A 19 17.69 1.80 -17.70
N TRP A 20 18.31 2.61 -18.57
CA TRP A 20 19.51 3.40 -18.22
C TRP A 20 19.17 4.83 -17.78
N VAL A 21 18.16 5.45 -18.37
CA VAL A 21 17.63 6.76 -17.96
C VAL A 21 17.16 6.69 -16.51
N VAL A 22 16.49 5.61 -16.12
CA VAL A 22 16.03 5.34 -14.73
C VAL A 22 17.19 5.23 -13.74
N SER A 23 18.27 4.51 -14.09
CA SER A 23 19.45 4.36 -13.21
C SER A 23 20.30 5.62 -13.11
N ALA A 24 20.44 6.40 -14.20
CA ALA A 24 21.24 7.62 -14.22
C ALA A 24 20.52 8.82 -13.61
N ILE A 25 19.19 8.90 -13.75
CA ILE A 25 18.36 9.97 -13.15
C ILE A 25 18.20 9.76 -11.64
N ALA A 26 17.96 8.53 -11.18
CA ALA A 26 17.82 8.23 -9.76
C ALA A 26 19.09 8.56 -8.94
N LEU A 27 20.29 8.36 -9.51
CA LEU A 27 21.54 8.72 -8.84
C LEU A 27 21.75 10.25 -8.73
N VAL A 28 21.24 11.03 -9.69
CA VAL A 28 21.39 12.49 -9.74
C VAL A 28 20.32 13.21 -8.89
N ALA A 29 19.10 12.68 -8.84
CA ALA A 29 18.04 13.16 -7.94
C ALA A 29 18.44 13.04 -6.46
N VAL A 30 19.12 11.94 -6.09
CA VAL A 30 19.66 11.73 -4.73
C VAL A 30 20.69 12.79 -4.32
N ALA A 31 21.44 13.36 -5.27
CA ALA A 31 22.43 14.43 -5.00
C ALA A 31 21.79 15.83 -4.94
N GLY A 32 20.74 16.08 -5.73
CA GLY A 32 20.08 17.39 -5.85
C GLY A 32 19.20 17.81 -4.66
N CYS A 33 18.71 16.87 -3.84
CA CYS A 33 17.88 17.19 -2.67
C CYS A 33 18.62 17.88 -1.50
N SER A 34 19.92 18.16 -1.63
CA SER A 34 20.75 18.67 -0.53
C SER A 34 21.03 20.18 -0.54
N VAL A 35 20.49 20.97 -1.48
CA VAL A 35 20.79 22.42 -1.51
C VAL A 35 19.62 23.29 -1.97
N SER A 36 18.72 23.63 -1.05
CA SER A 36 17.94 24.88 -1.12
C SER A 36 17.39 25.26 0.27
N GLY A 37 18.29 25.64 1.18
CA GLY A 37 17.94 26.27 2.46
C GLY A 37 18.72 27.55 2.62
N ALA A 38 18.28 28.64 2.00
CA ALA A 38 18.84 29.96 2.21
C ALA A 38 18.06 30.71 3.29
N GLY A 39 18.71 30.89 4.45
CA GLY A 39 18.67 32.12 5.23
C GLY A 39 17.48 32.36 6.15
N LEU A 40 17.63 31.99 7.43
CA LEU A 40 17.23 32.85 8.54
C LEU A 40 18.26 32.68 9.66
N ALA A 41 19.01 33.75 9.92
CA ALA A 41 19.90 33.88 11.05
C ALA A 41 19.08 34.10 12.32
N THR A 42 19.29 33.28 13.36
CA THR A 42 19.10 33.72 14.74
C THR A 42 20.12 33.08 15.68
N ASN A 43 20.50 33.89 16.66
CA ASN A 43 21.67 33.82 17.52
C ASN A 43 21.84 32.53 18.33
N GLN A 44 23.12 32.20 18.52
CA GLN A 44 23.63 31.40 19.62
C GLN A 44 23.17 31.95 20.98
N VAL A 45 22.70 31.06 21.84
CA VAL A 45 22.90 31.20 23.30
C VAL A 45 23.43 29.86 23.81
N THR A 46 24.63 29.94 24.34
CA THR A 46 25.39 28.92 25.06
C THR A 46 24.70 28.57 26.39
N GLY A 47 24.59 27.27 26.69
CA GLY A 47 24.14 26.79 27.99
C GLY A 47 24.73 25.41 28.29
N THR A 48 25.91 25.40 28.89
CA THR A 48 26.58 24.23 29.46
C THR A 48 25.88 23.77 30.74
N ALA A 49 25.64 22.47 30.92
CA ALA A 49 25.68 21.83 32.22
C ALA A 49 25.98 20.34 32.10
N ASN A 50 27.05 19.97 32.77
CA ASN A 50 27.65 18.65 32.91
C ASN A 50 27.19 18.05 34.25
N SER A 51 27.31 16.72 34.39
CA SER A 51 27.50 15.92 35.62
C SER A 51 26.42 14.88 35.94
N GLY A 52 26.72 13.64 35.58
CA GLY A 52 27.28 12.69 36.56
C GLY A 52 26.31 11.73 37.28
N PRO A 53 26.79 10.52 37.63
CA PRO A 53 25.98 9.31 37.75
C PRO A 53 25.82 8.83 39.19
N ASP A 54 24.91 7.89 39.45
CA ASP A 54 24.95 7.10 40.68
C ASP A 54 24.32 5.72 40.54
N GLY A 55 24.99 4.73 41.14
CA GLY A 55 24.31 3.78 42.01
C GLY A 55 24.04 2.39 41.46
N ALA A 56 25.08 1.56 41.40
CA ALA A 56 24.97 0.10 41.35
C ALA A 56 24.27 -0.47 42.60
N ASN A 57 23.55 -1.60 42.46
CA ASN A 57 23.76 -2.70 43.40
C ASN A 57 23.44 -4.10 42.84
N THR A 58 24.35 -4.99 43.22
CA THR A 58 24.52 -6.45 43.14
C THR A 58 23.36 -7.24 43.76
N ALA A 59 23.22 -8.57 43.74
CA ALA A 59 23.65 -9.75 42.96
C ALA A 59 22.95 -10.95 43.65
N HIS A 60 22.56 -12.00 42.94
CA HIS A 60 22.64 -13.37 43.47
C HIS A 60 22.66 -14.42 42.36
N SER A 61 23.61 -15.34 42.54
CA SER A 61 23.94 -16.56 41.81
C SER A 61 22.93 -17.68 42.15
N ASN A 62 22.87 -18.88 41.55
CA ASN A 62 23.95 -19.73 41.06
C ASN A 62 23.39 -20.99 40.34
N GLY A 63 24.22 -21.59 39.47
CA GLY A 63 24.22 -23.02 39.12
C GLY A 63 23.55 -23.39 37.78
N GLY A 64 24.18 -24.08 36.82
CA GLY A 64 25.51 -24.66 36.72
C GLY A 64 25.53 -25.79 35.67
N ASN A 65 26.49 -25.73 34.73
CA ASN A 65 27.07 -26.79 33.87
C ASN A 65 26.18 -27.72 33.01
N ALA A 66 26.67 -28.41 31.98
CA ALA A 66 27.68 -28.21 30.94
C ALA A 66 27.57 -29.46 30.03
N GLY A 67 27.66 -29.31 28.70
CA GLY A 67 27.78 -30.46 27.82
C GLY A 67 28.13 -30.07 26.37
N LYS A 68 29.33 -30.46 25.96
CA LYS A 68 30.08 -30.05 24.75
C LYS A 68 29.57 -30.72 23.47
N GLY A 69 29.84 -30.10 22.31
CA GLY A 69 29.93 -30.85 21.04
C GLY A 69 29.88 -30.06 19.73
N THR A 70 30.99 -29.37 19.39
CA THR A 70 31.58 -29.21 18.04
C THR A 70 30.77 -28.71 16.83
N ALA A 71 31.34 -27.69 16.19
CA ALA A 71 30.93 -27.08 14.92
C ALA A 71 31.20 -27.96 13.69
N VAL A 72 30.31 -27.87 12.68
CA VAL A 72 30.60 -28.16 11.26
C VAL A 72 29.92 -27.10 10.39
N THR A 73 30.68 -26.59 9.42
CA THR A 73 30.37 -25.46 8.53
C THR A 73 29.73 -25.91 7.20
N VAL A 74 28.78 -25.10 6.71
CA VAL A 74 28.31 -24.83 5.33
C VAL A 74 27.89 -25.98 4.39
N ALA A 75 26.62 -25.98 3.97
CA ALA A 75 26.20 -26.13 2.56
C ALA A 75 24.73 -25.69 2.34
N ALA A 76 24.54 -24.70 1.48
CA ALA A 76 23.24 -24.32 0.91
C ALA A 76 22.90 -25.20 -0.30
N LYS A 77 21.66 -25.72 -0.36
CA LYS A 77 20.86 -26.21 -1.51
C LYS A 77 19.82 -27.19 -0.96
N THR A 78 18.51 -27.14 -1.21
CA THR A 78 17.71 -26.61 -2.32
C THR A 78 16.28 -26.50 -1.79
N LEU A 79 15.67 -25.31 -1.83
CA LEU A 79 14.21 -25.18 -1.70
C LEU A 79 13.59 -25.80 -2.95
N ARG A 80 12.98 -26.98 -2.79
CA ARG A 80 12.13 -27.57 -3.82
C ARG A 80 10.80 -26.81 -3.84
N THR A 81 10.47 -26.34 -5.03
CA THR A 81 9.22 -25.68 -5.39
C THR A 81 8.04 -26.65 -5.40
N GLY A 82 6.89 -26.21 -4.86
CA GLY A 82 5.57 -26.74 -5.17
C GLY A 82 4.50 -26.36 -4.13
N PRO A 83 3.20 -26.30 -4.50
CA PRO A 83 2.60 -25.67 -5.68
C PRO A 83 2.00 -24.30 -5.34
N GLN A 84 1.84 -23.43 -6.35
CA GLN A 84 0.97 -22.26 -6.25
C GLN A 84 -0.48 -22.74 -6.06
N PRO A 85 -1.27 -22.16 -5.14
CA PRO A 85 -2.71 -22.43 -5.12
C PRO A 85 -3.33 -21.78 -6.35
N GLU A 86 -3.69 -22.61 -7.32
CA GLU A 86 -4.54 -22.21 -8.44
C GLU A 86 -5.95 -21.93 -7.91
N ASN A 87 -6.49 -20.78 -8.30
CA ASN A 87 -7.87 -20.37 -8.11
C ASN A 87 -8.81 -21.36 -8.84
N PRO A 88 -9.57 -22.25 -8.17
CA PRO A 88 -10.23 -23.37 -8.84
C PRO A 88 -11.54 -23.00 -9.54
N VAL A 89 -12.01 -21.75 -9.49
CA VAL A 89 -13.23 -21.38 -10.19
C VAL A 89 -13.04 -20.01 -10.85
N GLY A 90 -12.91 -20.03 -12.17
CA GLY A 90 -12.99 -18.84 -13.03
C GLY A 90 -14.38 -18.22 -13.08
N ILE A 91 -14.95 -17.90 -11.91
CA ILE A 91 -16.04 -16.93 -11.83
C ILE A 91 -15.37 -15.55 -11.86
N PRO A 92 -15.61 -14.72 -12.89
CA PRO A 92 -15.31 -13.31 -12.74
C PRO A 92 -16.22 -12.83 -11.61
N LEU A 93 -15.64 -12.46 -10.46
CA LEU A 93 -16.31 -11.60 -9.48
C LEU A 93 -16.50 -10.23 -10.16
N GLN A 94 -17.41 -10.17 -11.13
CA GLN A 94 -18.11 -8.94 -11.44
C GLN A 94 -19.09 -8.75 -10.28
N ASP A 95 -18.58 -8.25 -9.16
CA ASP A 95 -19.37 -7.42 -8.28
C ASP A 95 -19.38 -6.03 -8.93
N PRO A 96 -20.48 -5.61 -9.58
CA PRO A 96 -20.54 -4.31 -10.24
C PRO A 96 -20.78 -3.16 -9.25
N GLN A 97 -20.95 -3.42 -7.94
CA GLN A 97 -21.36 -2.41 -6.97
C GLN A 97 -20.86 -2.66 -5.53
N TRP A 98 -19.56 -2.48 -5.28
CA TRP A 98 -19.03 -1.69 -4.15
C TRP A 98 -17.51 -1.52 -4.33
N PRO A 99 -17.08 -0.35 -4.83
CA PRO A 99 -16.80 0.75 -3.92
C PRO A 99 -17.60 2.01 -4.29
N ALA A 100 -18.24 2.62 -3.31
CA ALA A 100 -18.40 4.07 -3.32
C ALA A 100 -18.27 4.57 -1.87
N ASP A 101 -17.29 5.41 -1.54
CA ASP A 101 -17.18 6.69 -2.22
C ASP A 101 -15.77 7.27 -2.50
N VAL A 102 -15.80 8.07 -3.56
CA VAL A 102 -14.84 8.89 -4.31
C VAL A 102 -13.44 9.19 -3.74
N LYS A 103 -12.46 8.89 -4.62
CA LYS A 103 -11.07 9.42 -4.71
C LYS A 103 -10.03 8.70 -3.85
N ASN A 104 -9.14 8.02 -4.58
CA ASN A 104 -7.93 7.32 -4.14
C ASN A 104 -8.29 5.93 -3.56
N TYR A 105 -7.84 4.80 -4.08
CA TYR A 105 -6.56 4.49 -4.72
C TYR A 105 -6.80 3.40 -5.78
N GLU A 106 -6.02 3.45 -6.86
CA GLU A 106 -6.14 2.55 -8.01
C GLU A 106 -5.80 1.10 -7.60
N THR A 107 -6.71 0.17 -7.86
CA THR A 107 -6.34 -1.25 -7.89
C THR A 107 -5.53 -1.50 -9.15
N THR A 108 -4.30 -2.00 -8.98
CA THR A 108 -3.53 -2.44 -10.13
C THR A 108 -4.09 -3.79 -10.58
N SER A 109 -4.27 -4.01 -11.88
CA SER A 109 -4.76 -5.31 -12.41
C SER A 109 -3.75 -6.46 -12.25
N SER A 110 -2.67 -6.26 -11.49
CA SER A 110 -1.61 -7.23 -11.27
C SER A 110 -1.64 -7.67 -9.81
N VAL A 111 -1.56 -8.98 -9.57
CA VAL A 111 -1.35 -9.50 -8.21
C VAL A 111 0.07 -9.10 -7.78
N ILE A 112 0.16 -8.16 -6.83
CA ILE A 112 1.41 -7.73 -6.20
C ILE A 112 1.32 -8.17 -4.74
N VAL A 113 2.07 -9.22 -4.39
CA VAL A 113 2.17 -9.67 -3.00
C VAL A 113 3.04 -8.69 -2.20
N ASN A 114 2.45 -8.01 -1.21
CA ASN A 114 3.17 -7.08 -0.34
C ASN A 114 3.39 -7.68 1.05
N ALA A 115 4.54 -8.32 1.24
CA ALA A 115 4.94 -8.91 2.52
C ALA A 115 5.32 -7.90 3.61
N GLN A 116 5.33 -6.59 3.32
CA GLN A 116 5.67 -5.53 4.30
C GLN A 116 4.44 -4.94 4.99
N VAL A 117 3.23 -5.28 4.54
CA VAL A 117 1.99 -4.83 5.20
C VAL A 117 1.94 -5.42 6.61
N ASN A 118 1.81 -4.54 7.60
CA ASN A 118 1.72 -4.87 9.00
C ASN A 118 0.73 -3.89 9.66
N VAL A 119 -0.47 -4.35 9.98
CA VAL A 119 -1.60 -3.48 10.36
C VAL A 119 -2.19 -3.94 11.71
N PRO A 120 -2.43 -3.02 12.66
CA PRO A 120 -3.19 -3.34 13.86
C PRO A 120 -4.67 -3.57 13.50
N ILE A 121 -5.18 -4.76 13.80
CA ILE A 121 -6.62 -5.05 13.81
C ILE A 121 -7.06 -5.00 15.27
N LEU A 122 -7.84 -3.99 15.64
CA LEU A 122 -8.37 -3.83 17.00
C LEU A 122 -9.63 -4.68 17.15
N GLU A 123 -9.65 -5.52 18.16
CA GLU A 123 -10.73 -6.43 18.50
C GLU A 123 -11.53 -5.87 19.68
N TYR A 124 -12.79 -5.58 19.42
CA TYR A 124 -13.79 -5.15 20.39
C TYR A 124 -14.99 -6.12 20.37
N HIS A 125 -15.77 -6.13 21.45
CA HIS A 125 -16.98 -6.93 21.54
C HIS A 125 -18.18 -6.06 21.95
N GLU A 126 -18.46 -5.93 23.25
CA GLU A 126 -19.66 -5.29 23.79
C GLU A 126 -19.37 -3.85 24.26
N ALA A 127 -20.03 -2.86 23.65
CA ALA A 127 -19.89 -1.43 23.99
C ALA A 127 -20.68 -0.99 25.26
N ASN A 128 -21.32 -1.92 25.96
CA ASN A 128 -21.93 -1.76 27.27
C ASN A 128 -21.02 -2.36 28.34
N TYR A 129 -20.74 -1.60 29.40
CA TYR A 129 -20.04 -2.15 30.55
C TYR A 129 -20.88 -3.21 31.25
N LEU A 130 -20.36 -4.43 31.36
CA LEU A 130 -20.93 -5.49 32.19
C LEU A 130 -19.91 -5.85 33.30
N PRO A 131 -20.27 -5.68 34.58
CA PRO A 131 -19.36 -5.99 35.67
C PRO A 131 -18.86 -7.44 35.64
N GLY A 132 -17.54 -7.62 35.67
CA GLY A 132 -16.89 -8.94 35.66
C GLY A 132 -16.57 -9.48 34.26
N ASP A 133 -17.00 -8.80 33.21
CA ASP A 133 -16.68 -9.15 31.82
C ASP A 133 -15.62 -8.20 31.25
N VAL A 134 -14.47 -8.77 30.87
CA VAL A 134 -13.32 -8.04 30.36
C VAL A 134 -13.45 -7.62 28.90
N ALA A 135 -14.33 -8.26 28.13
CA ALA A 135 -14.60 -7.96 26.73
C ALA A 135 -15.61 -6.81 26.54
N THR A 136 -15.90 -6.07 27.62
CA THR A 136 -16.83 -4.94 27.60
C THR A 136 -16.13 -3.59 27.65
N LEU A 137 -16.86 -2.51 27.40
CA LEU A 137 -16.30 -1.15 27.41
C LEU A 137 -16.98 -0.25 28.43
N ARG A 138 -16.17 0.57 29.13
CA ARG A 138 -16.72 1.63 29.98
C ARG A 138 -17.44 2.70 29.15
N PRO A 139 -18.47 3.37 29.70
CA PRO A 139 -19.05 4.54 29.06
C PRO A 139 -17.98 5.57 28.68
N GLY A 140 -17.89 5.90 27.40
CA GLY A 140 -16.95 6.89 26.86
C GLY A 140 -15.54 6.35 26.54
N GLN A 141 -15.21 5.11 26.90
CA GLN A 141 -13.88 4.53 26.62
C GLN A 141 -13.59 4.52 25.10
N LEU A 142 -14.49 3.97 24.30
CA LEU A 142 -14.33 3.92 22.84
C LEU A 142 -14.21 5.32 22.20
N ASP A 143 -14.98 6.31 22.69
CA ASP A 143 -14.90 7.68 22.19
C ASP A 143 -13.52 8.30 22.47
N GLN A 144 -12.94 8.02 23.64
CA GLN A 144 -11.59 8.46 23.99
C GLN A 144 -10.53 7.77 23.13
N GLU A 145 -10.65 6.48 22.89
CA GLU A 145 -9.75 5.70 22.03
C GLU A 145 -9.81 6.18 20.57
N ILE A 146 -11.02 6.42 20.02
CA ILE A 146 -11.22 6.99 18.68
C ILE A 146 -10.60 8.39 18.57
N GLN A 147 -10.81 9.26 19.56
CA GLN A 147 -10.19 10.58 19.58
C GLN A 147 -8.66 10.49 19.69
N TRP A 148 -8.15 9.53 20.46
CA TRP A 148 -6.72 9.26 20.55
C TRP A 148 -6.16 8.83 19.19
N LEU A 149 -6.82 7.90 18.47
CA LEU A 149 -6.42 7.49 17.12
C LEU A 149 -6.33 8.70 16.18
N GLY A 150 -7.36 9.55 16.16
CA GLY A 150 -7.40 10.74 15.32
C GLY A 150 -6.29 11.74 15.64
N THR A 151 -6.04 12.03 16.93
CA THR A 151 -4.96 12.94 17.35
C THR A 151 -3.55 12.41 17.07
N HIS A 152 -3.40 11.09 16.88
CA HIS A 152 -2.14 10.44 16.53
C HIS A 152 -2.07 10.05 15.04
N GLY A 153 -2.98 10.58 14.21
CA GLY A 153 -2.93 10.46 12.75
C GLY A 153 -3.21 9.06 12.22
N PHE A 154 -3.93 8.22 12.97
CA PHE A 154 -4.41 6.93 12.49
C PHE A 154 -5.58 7.12 11.53
N HIS A 155 -5.66 6.24 10.54
CA HIS A 155 -6.74 6.21 9.56
C HIS A 155 -7.39 4.84 9.58
N THR A 156 -8.70 4.79 9.80
CA THR A 156 -9.43 3.52 9.73
C THR A 156 -9.44 2.99 8.31
N ILE A 157 -9.21 1.69 8.17
CA ILE A 157 -9.37 0.94 6.93
C ILE A 157 -10.43 -0.14 7.12
N ASN A 158 -10.82 -0.79 6.02
CA ASN A 158 -11.71 -1.95 6.06
C ASN A 158 -11.02 -3.24 5.60
N ILE A 159 -11.72 -4.37 5.72
CA ILE A 159 -11.15 -5.70 5.48
C ILE A 159 -10.78 -5.92 4.01
N GLY A 160 -11.54 -5.33 3.08
CA GLY A 160 -11.24 -5.34 1.65
C GLY A 160 -9.96 -4.57 1.30
N GLN A 161 -9.77 -3.38 1.88
CA GLN A 161 -8.55 -2.59 1.71
C GLN A 161 -7.31 -3.31 2.25
N LEU A 162 -7.46 -4.05 3.37
CA LEU A 162 -6.38 -4.88 3.89
C LEU A 162 -6.02 -6.01 2.91
N TYR A 163 -7.02 -6.71 2.36
CA TYR A 163 -6.80 -7.74 1.34
C TYR A 163 -6.11 -7.17 0.09
N ASP A 164 -6.61 -6.06 -0.44
CA ASP A 164 -6.02 -5.43 -1.63
C ASP A 164 -4.61 -4.88 -1.35
N ALA A 165 -4.31 -4.49 -0.11
CA ALA A 165 -2.95 -4.09 0.27
C ALA A 165 -2.00 -5.27 0.25
N PHE A 166 -2.47 -6.46 0.65
CA PHE A 166 -1.69 -7.68 0.59
C PHE A 166 -1.46 -8.17 -0.84
N TYR A 167 -2.44 -8.06 -1.74
CA TYR A 167 -2.42 -8.78 -3.02
C TYR A 167 -2.55 -7.93 -4.28
N HIS A 168 -3.05 -6.70 -4.23
CA HIS A 168 -3.37 -5.89 -5.41
C HIS A 168 -2.63 -4.55 -5.46
N GLY A 169 -1.64 -4.37 -4.57
CA GLY A 169 -0.82 -3.16 -4.49
C GLY A 169 -1.58 -1.94 -3.96
N TYR A 170 -2.70 -2.13 -3.26
CA TYR A 170 -3.41 -1.02 -2.64
C TYR A 170 -2.53 -0.35 -1.60
N VAL A 171 -2.45 0.97 -1.70
CA VAL A 171 -1.64 1.79 -0.80
C VAL A 171 -2.50 2.19 0.38
N LEU A 172 -2.19 1.61 1.55
CA LEU A 172 -2.84 1.97 2.81
C LEU A 172 -2.54 3.43 3.19
N PRO A 173 -3.47 4.12 3.86
CA PRO A 173 -3.21 5.44 4.43
C PRO A 173 -2.11 5.36 5.51
N PRO A 174 -1.48 6.49 5.88
CA PRO A 174 -0.54 6.52 7.00
C PRO A 174 -1.17 6.00 8.28
N ARG A 175 -0.43 5.20 9.08
CA ARG A 175 -0.94 4.58 10.33
C ARG A 175 -2.33 3.95 10.14
N PRO A 176 -2.46 2.97 9.24
CA PRO A 176 -3.74 2.29 9.04
C PRO A 176 -4.12 1.54 10.31
N VAL A 177 -5.40 1.48 10.64
CA VAL A 177 -5.94 0.67 11.73
C VAL A 177 -7.27 0.08 11.30
N LEU A 178 -7.54 -1.18 11.62
CA LEU A 178 -8.82 -1.81 11.31
C LEU A 178 -9.58 -2.01 12.62
N LEU A 179 -10.82 -1.50 12.69
CA LEU A 179 -11.68 -1.67 13.86
C LEU A 179 -12.60 -2.87 13.62
N THR A 180 -12.54 -3.87 14.49
CA THR A 180 -13.41 -5.06 14.44
C THR A 180 -14.30 -5.14 15.66
N PHE A 181 -15.55 -5.54 15.46
CA PHE A 181 -16.54 -5.78 16.51
C PHE A 181 -17.15 -7.17 16.34
N ASP A 182 -16.97 -8.02 17.34
CA ASP A 182 -17.39 -9.42 17.29
C ASP A 182 -18.81 -9.62 17.89
N ASP A 183 -19.33 -10.84 17.74
CA ASP A 183 -20.61 -11.37 18.25
C ASP A 183 -21.91 -10.75 17.74
N GLY A 184 -21.90 -9.49 17.33
CA GLY A 184 -23.09 -8.78 16.87
C GLY A 184 -23.96 -8.23 18.00
N TYR A 185 -23.35 -7.68 19.07
CA TYR A 185 -24.07 -6.98 20.13
C TYR A 185 -24.86 -5.76 19.62
N GLU A 186 -26.09 -5.58 20.11
CA GLU A 186 -26.97 -4.46 19.74
C GLU A 186 -26.35 -3.09 20.06
N SER A 187 -25.48 -3.04 21.07
CA SER A 187 -24.76 -1.83 21.47
C SER A 187 -23.88 -1.26 20.36
N VAL A 188 -23.41 -2.09 19.43
CA VAL A 188 -22.65 -1.62 18.26
C VAL A 188 -23.52 -0.66 17.43
N TYR A 189 -24.80 -0.97 17.23
CA TYR A 189 -25.71 -0.10 16.49
C TYR A 189 -26.02 1.20 17.24
N PHE A 190 -26.23 1.14 18.57
CA PHE A 190 -26.64 2.32 19.34
C PHE A 190 -25.50 3.19 19.88
N LYS A 191 -24.29 2.66 20.03
CA LYS A 191 -23.15 3.37 20.64
C LYS A 191 -21.97 3.52 19.69
N VAL A 192 -21.63 2.48 18.94
CA VAL A 192 -20.47 2.51 18.04
C VAL A 192 -20.83 3.22 16.73
N PHE A 193 -21.91 2.82 16.07
CA PHE A 193 -22.30 3.36 14.78
C PHE A 193 -22.50 4.89 14.76
N PRO A 194 -23.07 5.54 15.81
CA PRO A 194 -23.08 7.00 15.90
C PRO A 194 -21.69 7.63 15.96
N LEU A 195 -20.72 6.99 16.62
CA LEU A 195 -19.32 7.46 16.64
C LEU A 195 -18.66 7.29 15.26
N LEU A 196 -18.86 6.16 14.59
CA LEU A 196 -18.38 5.95 13.21
C LEU A 196 -18.88 7.05 12.27
N LYS A 197 -20.17 7.39 12.35
CA LYS A 197 -20.76 8.50 11.58
C LYS A 197 -20.18 9.87 11.97
N LYS A 198 -20.04 10.14 13.27
CA LYS A 198 -19.51 11.41 13.80
C LYS A 198 -18.08 11.68 13.35
N TYR A 199 -17.25 10.64 13.32
CA TYR A 199 -15.83 10.74 13.02
C TYR A 199 -15.45 10.28 11.60
N HIS A 200 -16.44 9.89 10.79
CA HIS A 200 -16.25 9.35 9.43
C HIS A 200 -15.27 8.17 9.38
N LEU A 201 -15.46 7.22 10.29
CA LEU A 201 -14.60 6.05 10.46
C LEU A 201 -15.23 4.79 9.88
N GLN A 202 -14.36 3.86 9.47
CA GLN A 202 -14.73 2.55 8.97
C GLN A 202 -14.53 1.47 10.04
N ALA A 203 -15.36 0.43 10.03
CA ALA A 203 -15.24 -0.74 10.88
C ALA A 203 -15.75 -2.01 10.18
N THR A 204 -15.33 -3.17 10.68
CA THR A 204 -15.84 -4.49 10.27
C THR A 204 -16.56 -5.14 11.46
N LEU A 205 -17.72 -5.72 11.21
CA LEU A 205 -18.50 -6.47 12.19
C LEU A 205 -18.43 -7.95 11.85
N PHE A 206 -17.98 -8.78 12.78
CA PHE A 206 -18.03 -10.23 12.66
C PHE A 206 -19.29 -10.75 13.35
N ILE A 207 -20.24 -11.26 12.56
CA ILE A 207 -21.61 -11.54 13.01
C ILE A 207 -21.86 -13.04 13.19
N VAL A 208 -22.35 -13.41 14.38
CA VAL A 208 -22.89 -14.74 14.63
C VAL A 208 -24.30 -14.79 14.06
N SER A 209 -24.47 -15.51 12.95
CA SER A 209 -25.73 -15.50 12.20
C SER A 209 -26.91 -16.04 13.01
N GLY A 210 -26.70 -17.07 13.85
CA GLY A 210 -27.75 -17.64 14.71
C GLY A 210 -28.20 -16.72 15.85
N TYR A 211 -27.43 -15.68 16.18
CA TYR A 211 -27.81 -14.66 17.16
C TYR A 211 -28.54 -13.48 16.53
N THR A 212 -28.51 -13.35 15.21
CA THR A 212 -29.16 -12.24 14.50
C THR A 212 -30.63 -12.56 14.24
N HIS A 213 -31.52 -11.59 14.47
CA HIS A 213 -32.96 -11.81 14.41
C HIS A 213 -33.69 -10.75 13.56
N VAL A 214 -34.93 -11.03 13.15
CA VAL A 214 -35.75 -10.07 12.38
C VAL A 214 -36.31 -8.96 13.28
N GLN A 215 -36.59 -9.29 14.54
CA GLN A 215 -37.12 -8.35 15.54
C GLN A 215 -36.14 -8.31 16.73
N PRO A 216 -35.90 -7.13 17.31
CA PRO A 216 -34.97 -7.00 18.42
C PRO A 216 -35.55 -7.63 19.68
N ASP A 217 -34.75 -8.43 20.39
CA ASP A 217 -35.12 -8.97 21.70
C ASP A 217 -34.33 -8.27 22.82
N ARG A 218 -34.73 -7.02 23.08
CA ARG A 218 -34.07 -6.12 24.04
C ARG A 218 -34.25 -6.49 25.51
N LYS A 219 -34.95 -7.60 25.78
CA LYS A 219 -35.17 -8.11 27.13
C LYS A 219 -34.15 -9.17 27.51
N LYS A 220 -33.38 -9.69 26.55
CA LYS A 220 -32.26 -10.58 26.84
C LYS A 220 -31.14 -9.80 27.51
N GLU A 221 -30.39 -10.49 28.37
CA GLU A 221 -29.18 -9.98 29.00
C GLU A 221 -28.12 -9.59 27.95
N PHE A 222 -28.11 -10.32 26.82
CA PHE A 222 -27.26 -10.07 25.66
C PHE A 222 -28.13 -9.78 24.42
N PRO A 223 -28.58 -8.53 24.22
CA PRO A 223 -29.33 -8.15 23.03
C PRO A 223 -28.38 -8.07 21.83
N THR A 224 -28.81 -8.66 20.73
CA THR A 224 -28.03 -8.78 19.48
C THR A 224 -28.72 -8.03 18.34
N LEU A 225 -27.94 -7.71 17.32
CA LEU A 225 -28.38 -6.94 16.17
C LEU A 225 -29.50 -7.64 15.39
N THR A 226 -30.36 -6.82 14.80
CA THR A 226 -31.31 -7.30 13.80
C THR A 226 -30.74 -7.24 12.39
N VAL A 227 -31.31 -8.05 11.48
CA VAL A 227 -30.98 -8.01 10.05
C VAL A 227 -31.12 -6.59 9.48
N SER A 228 -32.17 -5.86 9.87
CA SER A 228 -32.39 -4.49 9.40
C SER A 228 -31.32 -3.51 9.90
N GLU A 229 -30.83 -3.68 11.13
CA GLU A 229 -29.77 -2.83 11.68
C GLU A 229 -28.43 -3.10 10.99
N LEU A 230 -28.12 -4.37 10.69
CA LEU A 230 -26.95 -4.74 9.88
C LEU A 230 -27.00 -4.10 8.49
N GLN A 231 -28.13 -4.27 7.78
CA GLN A 231 -28.33 -3.68 6.46
C GLN A 231 -28.20 -2.16 6.47
N GLN A 232 -28.72 -1.49 7.51
CA GLN A 232 -28.61 -0.04 7.66
C GLN A 232 -27.16 0.41 7.90
N MET A 233 -26.42 -0.30 8.75
CA MET A 233 -25.01 0.00 8.99
C MET A 233 -24.19 -0.19 7.72
N GLN A 234 -24.41 -1.29 6.98
CA GLN A 234 -23.69 -1.52 5.73
C GLN A 234 -24.05 -0.49 4.65
N ALA A 235 -25.34 -0.15 4.49
CA ALA A 235 -25.78 0.84 3.52
C ALA A 235 -25.22 2.25 3.77
N SER A 236 -24.64 2.52 4.96
CA SER A 236 -23.93 3.77 5.24
C SER A 236 -22.56 3.87 4.57
N GLY A 237 -21.99 2.74 4.15
CA GLY A 237 -20.62 2.62 3.63
C GLY A 237 -19.51 2.70 4.69
N LEU A 238 -19.88 2.79 5.98
CA LEU A 238 -18.93 2.84 7.09
C LEU A 238 -18.66 1.47 7.74
N VAL A 239 -19.52 0.49 7.48
CA VAL A 239 -19.45 -0.82 8.14
C VAL A 239 -19.46 -1.94 7.09
N ASP A 240 -18.47 -2.83 7.20
CA ASP A 240 -18.47 -4.11 6.50
C ASP A 240 -19.03 -5.19 7.45
N VAL A 241 -19.91 -6.07 6.94
CA VAL A 241 -20.45 -7.21 7.69
C VAL A 241 -19.76 -8.49 7.20
N GLU A 242 -19.17 -9.24 8.11
CA GLU A 242 -18.39 -10.45 7.85
C GLU A 242 -18.78 -11.57 8.83
N ASP A 243 -18.19 -12.75 8.64
CA ASP A 243 -18.69 -13.99 9.21
C ASP A 243 -18.10 -14.33 10.59
N HIS A 244 -18.96 -14.70 11.54
CA HIS A 244 -18.58 -15.24 12.85
C HIS A 244 -19.34 -16.52 13.21
N THR A 245 -19.56 -17.37 12.22
CA THR A 245 -20.22 -18.69 12.32
C THR A 245 -21.72 -18.61 12.63
N VAL A 246 -22.35 -19.77 12.89
CA VAL A 246 -23.78 -19.88 13.18
C VAL A 246 -24.04 -19.79 14.67
N THR A 247 -23.33 -20.57 15.48
CA THR A 247 -23.63 -20.72 16.91
C THR A 247 -22.47 -20.36 17.84
N HIS A 248 -21.39 -19.79 17.30
CA HIS A 248 -20.25 -19.29 18.07
C HIS A 248 -19.57 -20.40 18.89
N GLN A 249 -19.33 -21.55 18.25
CA GLN A 249 -18.64 -22.68 18.86
C GLN A 249 -17.15 -22.67 18.50
N ASP A 250 -16.32 -23.23 19.38
CA ASP A 250 -14.92 -23.50 19.05
C ASP A 250 -14.84 -24.58 17.97
N LEU A 251 -14.65 -24.14 16.72
CA LEU A 251 -14.58 -24.98 15.53
C LEU A 251 -13.52 -26.09 15.67
N SER A 252 -12.43 -25.84 16.42
CA SER A 252 -11.36 -26.82 16.59
C SER A 252 -11.81 -28.11 17.28
N THR A 253 -12.95 -28.06 17.99
CA THR A 253 -13.52 -29.17 18.76
C THR A 253 -14.65 -29.91 18.03
N LEU A 254 -15.13 -29.38 16.90
CA LEU A 254 -16.31 -29.89 16.22
C LEU A 254 -16.00 -31.00 15.21
N THR A 255 -17.06 -31.75 14.87
CA THR A 255 -17.04 -32.70 13.75
C THR A 255 -17.07 -31.98 12.41
N LEU A 256 -16.58 -32.61 11.34
CA LEU A 256 -16.55 -32.04 9.99
C LEU A 256 -17.92 -31.52 9.52
N SER A 257 -19.00 -32.26 9.80
CA SER A 257 -20.35 -31.84 9.42
C SER A 257 -20.83 -30.61 10.19
N GLN A 258 -20.42 -30.48 11.46
CA GLN A 258 -20.73 -29.32 12.28
C GLN A 258 -19.91 -28.11 11.81
N ASP A 259 -18.62 -28.26 11.52
CA ASP A 259 -17.82 -27.17 10.94
C ASP A 259 -18.42 -26.67 9.63
N GLN A 260 -18.85 -27.59 8.77
CA GLN A 260 -19.45 -27.26 7.49
C GLN A 260 -20.72 -26.44 7.66
N GLN A 261 -21.56 -26.81 8.64
CA GLN A 261 -22.75 -26.06 9.00
C GLN A 261 -22.37 -24.68 9.56
N GLU A 262 -21.43 -24.63 10.52
CA GLU A 262 -20.99 -23.39 11.16
C GLU A 262 -20.40 -22.38 10.16
N ILE A 263 -19.69 -22.83 9.11
CA ILE A 263 -18.98 -21.95 8.17
C ILE A 263 -19.82 -21.63 6.93
N VAL A 264 -20.53 -22.62 6.38
CA VAL A 264 -21.24 -22.42 5.10
C VAL A 264 -22.67 -21.93 5.30
N ASP A 265 -23.38 -22.40 6.32
CA ASP A 265 -24.75 -21.93 6.55
C ASP A 265 -24.73 -20.46 7.02
N SER A 266 -23.75 -20.07 7.85
CA SER A 266 -23.55 -18.67 8.26
C SER A 266 -23.26 -17.77 7.07
N SER A 267 -22.31 -18.19 6.21
CA SER A 267 -21.89 -17.41 5.06
C SER A 267 -23.05 -17.21 4.07
N GLN A 268 -23.86 -18.24 3.84
CA GLN A 268 -25.05 -18.15 3.00
C GLN A 268 -26.12 -17.23 3.60
N ALA A 269 -26.39 -17.35 4.90
CA ALA A 269 -27.38 -16.51 5.58
C ALA A 269 -26.97 -15.03 5.55
N LEU A 270 -25.74 -14.73 5.98
CA LEU A 270 -25.20 -13.38 6.01
C LEU A 270 -25.15 -12.78 4.61
N SER A 271 -24.58 -13.49 3.63
CA SER A 271 -24.54 -13.01 2.24
C SER A 271 -25.95 -12.74 1.68
N GLY A 272 -26.94 -13.54 2.07
CA GLY A 272 -28.34 -13.32 1.70
C GLY A 272 -28.94 -12.06 2.31
N TRP A 273 -28.54 -11.70 3.53
CA TRP A 273 -29.02 -10.50 4.22
C TRP A 273 -28.34 -9.23 3.74
N VAL A 274 -27.02 -9.27 3.52
CA VAL A 274 -26.23 -8.09 3.19
C VAL A 274 -25.88 -7.95 1.71
N HIS A 275 -26.31 -8.90 0.88
CA HIS A 275 -26.20 -8.87 -0.58
C HIS A 275 -24.77 -8.74 -1.13
N HIS A 276 -23.77 -9.23 -0.39
CA HIS A 276 -22.41 -9.44 -0.88
C HIS A 276 -21.86 -10.77 -0.34
N PRO A 277 -20.91 -11.42 -1.03
CA PRO A 277 -20.26 -12.62 -0.49
C PRO A 277 -19.42 -12.26 0.74
N MET A 278 -19.41 -13.13 1.74
CA MET A 278 -18.50 -12.99 2.89
C MET A 278 -17.05 -13.13 2.42
N ARG A 279 -16.20 -12.20 2.85
CA ARG A 279 -14.78 -12.11 2.46
C ARG A 279 -13.87 -12.53 3.60
N ALA A 280 -14.28 -12.33 4.84
CA ALA A 280 -13.51 -12.68 6.02
C ALA A 280 -14.32 -13.51 7.00
N ILE A 281 -13.61 -14.37 7.73
CA ILE A 281 -14.15 -15.13 8.86
C ILE A 281 -13.33 -14.84 10.11
N CYS A 282 -14.01 -14.56 11.22
CA CYS A 282 -13.38 -14.56 12.53
C CYS A 282 -13.69 -15.90 13.22
N TYR A 283 -12.66 -16.60 13.70
CA TYR A 283 -12.88 -17.88 14.38
C TYR A 283 -13.25 -17.65 15.85
N PRO A 284 -14.41 -18.15 16.33
CA PRO A 284 -14.77 -18.05 17.74
C PRO A 284 -13.66 -18.58 18.65
N TYR A 285 -13.31 -17.83 19.71
CA TYR A 285 -12.25 -18.18 20.66
C TYR A 285 -10.85 -18.30 20.03
N GLY A 286 -10.66 -17.80 18.81
CA GLY A 286 -9.47 -18.03 18.00
C GLY A 286 -9.24 -19.50 17.62
N GLY A 287 -10.26 -20.36 17.76
CA GLY A 287 -10.14 -21.81 17.60
C GLY A 287 -10.14 -22.27 16.15
N TYR A 288 -8.99 -22.77 15.65
CA TYR A 288 -8.88 -23.31 14.29
C TYR A 288 -7.88 -24.48 14.19
N ASN A 289 -7.94 -25.19 13.06
CA ASN A 289 -6.98 -26.22 12.66
C ASN A 289 -6.94 -26.31 11.12
N ALA A 290 -6.02 -27.11 10.56
CA ALA A 290 -5.82 -27.17 9.11
C ALA A 290 -7.10 -27.54 8.31
N LYS A 291 -7.99 -28.37 8.88
CA LYS A 291 -9.27 -28.73 8.25
C LYS A 291 -10.18 -27.49 8.13
N ILE A 292 -10.27 -26.69 9.18
CA ILE A 292 -11.09 -25.48 9.24
C ILE A 292 -10.57 -24.43 8.26
N LEU A 293 -9.25 -24.22 8.22
CA LEU A 293 -8.65 -23.27 7.27
C LEU A 293 -8.95 -23.66 5.81
N ALA A 294 -8.81 -24.95 5.47
CA ALA A 294 -9.13 -25.45 4.13
C ALA A 294 -10.62 -25.32 3.80
N MET A 295 -11.50 -25.55 4.78
CA MET A 295 -12.94 -25.40 4.61
C MET A 295 -13.34 -23.94 4.38
N ALA A 296 -12.82 -23.01 5.17
CA ALA A 296 -13.05 -21.57 5.00
C ALA A 296 -12.58 -21.09 3.61
N GLN A 297 -11.38 -21.49 3.19
CA GLN A 297 -10.89 -21.17 1.85
C GLN A 297 -11.79 -21.75 0.74
N SER A 298 -12.26 -22.99 0.91
CA SER A 298 -13.17 -23.64 -0.04
C SER A 298 -14.55 -23.00 -0.09
N ALA A 299 -14.98 -22.37 1.01
CA ALA A 299 -16.22 -21.60 1.10
C ALA A 299 -16.10 -20.19 0.48
N GLY A 300 -14.89 -19.78 0.05
CA GLY A 300 -14.65 -18.51 -0.65
C GLY A 300 -14.13 -17.37 0.22
N PHE A 301 -13.83 -17.63 1.50
CA PHE A 301 -13.22 -16.63 2.37
C PHE A 301 -11.80 -16.28 1.89
N LEU A 302 -11.47 -14.99 1.91
CA LEU A 302 -10.21 -14.42 1.49
C LEU A 302 -9.24 -14.18 2.65
N LEU A 303 -9.80 -13.87 3.82
CA LEU A 303 -9.08 -13.56 5.05
C LEU A 303 -9.67 -14.33 6.23
N GLY A 304 -8.85 -14.59 7.24
CA GLY A 304 -9.30 -15.15 8.51
C GLY A 304 -8.59 -14.48 9.68
N THR A 305 -9.30 -14.18 10.76
CA THR A 305 -8.75 -13.55 11.96
C THR A 305 -8.84 -14.45 13.18
N THR A 306 -7.90 -14.28 14.11
CA THR A 306 -7.75 -15.06 15.34
C THR A 306 -7.71 -14.13 16.57
N GLU A 307 -7.61 -14.70 17.77
CA GLU A 307 -7.39 -13.95 19.03
C GLU A 307 -5.91 -13.85 19.42
N HIS A 308 -5.00 -14.32 18.55
CA HIS A 308 -3.56 -14.18 18.80
C HIS A 308 -3.17 -12.70 18.81
N GLN A 309 -2.50 -12.28 19.89
CA GLN A 309 -2.16 -10.87 20.12
C GLN A 309 -1.03 -10.41 19.18
N GLY A 310 -1.34 -9.51 18.24
CA GLY A 310 -0.36 -9.00 17.30
C GLY A 310 -0.91 -8.12 16.18
N TYR A 311 -0.02 -7.60 15.34
CA TYR A 311 -0.39 -6.92 14.10
C TYR A 311 -0.58 -7.95 12.99
N ALA A 312 -1.61 -7.77 12.18
CA ALA A 312 -1.88 -8.63 11.04
C ALA A 312 -0.86 -8.43 9.91
N ASN A 313 -0.27 -9.53 9.44
CA ASN A 313 0.66 -9.54 8.31
C ASN A 313 0.72 -10.93 7.64
N LEU A 314 1.24 -11.00 6.40
CA LEU A 314 1.24 -12.25 5.62
C LEU A 314 2.13 -13.37 6.18
N SER A 315 3.04 -13.09 7.12
CA SER A 315 3.89 -14.14 7.71
C SER A 315 3.11 -15.10 8.61
N GLN A 316 1.97 -14.66 9.15
CA GLN A 316 1.05 -15.48 9.94
C GLN A 316 0.27 -16.47 9.07
N GLY A 317 0.10 -16.16 7.78
CA GLY A 317 -0.90 -16.79 6.91
C GLY A 317 -2.16 -15.94 6.81
N VAL A 318 -2.66 -15.76 5.58
CA VAL A 318 -3.80 -14.87 5.28
C VAL A 318 -5.10 -15.27 5.98
N MET A 319 -5.23 -16.55 6.33
CA MET A 319 -6.40 -17.10 7.03
C MET A 319 -6.24 -17.12 8.54
N THR A 320 -5.17 -16.57 9.11
CA THR A 320 -4.82 -16.68 10.52
C THR A 320 -4.19 -15.39 11.03
N LEU A 321 -4.75 -14.25 10.64
CA LEU A 321 -4.26 -12.93 11.01
C LEU A 321 -4.46 -12.67 12.51
N ASP A 322 -3.43 -12.10 13.13
CA ASP A 322 -3.45 -11.68 14.53
C ASP A 322 -4.32 -10.42 14.71
N ARG A 323 -4.89 -10.27 15.91
CA ARG A 323 -5.64 -9.09 16.34
C ARG A 323 -5.14 -8.58 17.68
N ILE A 324 -5.60 -7.42 18.09
CA ILE A 324 -5.25 -6.78 19.36
C ILE A 324 -6.53 -6.59 20.16
N ALA A 325 -6.66 -7.34 21.25
CA ALA A 325 -7.83 -7.22 22.12
C ALA A 325 -7.80 -5.88 22.87
N VAL A 326 -8.88 -5.12 22.76
CA VAL A 326 -9.06 -3.87 23.51
C VAL A 326 -10.11 -4.10 24.59
N LEU A 327 -9.62 -4.28 25.82
CA LEU A 327 -10.42 -4.72 26.96
C LEU A 327 -10.99 -3.54 27.75
N VAL A 328 -11.93 -3.83 28.65
CA VAL A 328 -12.39 -2.89 29.67
C VAL A 328 -11.19 -2.31 30.45
N ASP A 329 -11.29 -1.04 30.85
CA ASP A 329 -10.23 -0.36 31.63
C ASP A 329 -8.89 -0.14 30.91
N THR A 330 -8.81 -0.39 29.59
CA THR A 330 -7.63 -0.03 28.81
C THR A 330 -7.38 1.48 28.92
N SER A 331 -6.35 1.85 29.68
CA SER A 331 -5.95 3.25 29.84
C SER A 331 -5.34 3.80 28.54
N ALA A 332 -5.32 5.12 28.37
CA ALA A 332 -4.69 5.75 27.21
C ALA A 332 -3.21 5.34 27.02
N GLY A 333 -2.47 5.10 28.11
CA GLY A 333 -1.09 4.60 28.05
C GLY A 333 -1.00 3.15 27.59
N GLN A 334 -1.90 2.28 28.04
CA GLN A 334 -1.99 0.90 27.55
C GLN A 334 -2.40 0.87 26.08
N PHE A 335 -3.40 1.66 25.69
CA PHE A 335 -3.84 1.79 24.30
C PHE A 335 -2.71 2.26 23.38
N ALA A 336 -1.93 3.27 23.81
CA ALA A 336 -0.75 3.72 23.08
C ALA A 336 0.32 2.63 22.94
N ASN A 337 0.52 1.81 23.98
CA ASN A 337 1.48 0.71 23.94
C ASN A 337 1.07 -0.40 22.96
N LEU A 338 -0.22 -0.75 22.91
CA LEU A 338 -0.78 -1.68 21.92
C LEU A 338 -0.47 -1.21 20.48
N LEU A 339 -0.46 0.11 20.26
CA LEU A 339 -0.22 0.72 18.96
C LEU A 339 1.23 1.19 18.73
N SER A 340 2.15 0.86 19.64
CA SER A 340 3.52 1.35 19.60
C SER A 340 4.30 1.01 18.31
N PRO A 341 4.11 -0.13 17.62
CA PRO A 341 4.77 -0.36 16.32
C PRO A 341 4.38 0.69 15.26
N SER A 342 3.12 1.11 15.23
CA SER A 342 2.63 2.18 14.33
C SER A 342 3.16 3.58 14.71
N LEU A 343 3.55 3.76 15.98
CA LEU A 343 4.16 5.00 16.48
C LEU A 343 5.68 5.02 16.28
N GLN A 344 6.32 3.84 16.26
CA GLN A 344 7.77 3.66 16.11
C GLN A 344 8.24 3.57 14.66
N GLN A 345 7.32 3.44 13.68
CA GLN A 345 7.65 3.75 12.29
C GLN A 345 8.18 5.19 12.28
N SER A 346 9.51 5.34 12.17
CA SER A 346 10.12 6.66 12.12
C SER A 346 9.42 7.41 11.02
N GLU A 347 8.84 8.56 11.36
CA GLU A 347 8.18 9.40 10.39
C GLU A 347 9.23 9.88 9.39
N LEU A 348 9.43 9.10 8.32
CA LEU A 348 10.29 9.48 7.22
C LEU A 348 9.85 10.88 6.79
N THR A 349 10.79 11.81 6.80
CA THR A 349 10.51 13.17 6.31
C THR A 349 10.00 13.08 4.87
N VAL A 350 9.26 14.10 4.42
CA VAL A 350 8.82 14.17 3.01
C VAL A 350 10.00 13.90 2.06
N ALA A 351 11.16 14.52 2.34
CA ALA A 351 12.38 14.28 1.58
C ALA A 351 12.87 12.82 1.64
N ALA A 352 12.83 12.16 2.81
CA ALA A 352 13.24 10.77 2.95
C ALA A 352 12.29 9.80 2.20
N LEU A 353 10.98 10.08 2.22
CA LEU A 353 9.98 9.33 1.46
C LEU A 353 10.22 9.46 -0.05
N VAL A 354 10.40 10.68 -0.54
CA VAL A 354 10.70 10.93 -1.97
C VAL A 354 12.03 10.29 -2.36
N GLN A 355 13.07 10.40 -1.53
CA GLN A 355 14.37 9.80 -1.80
C GLN A 355 14.29 8.27 -1.86
N GLN A 356 13.51 7.64 -0.98
CA GLN A 356 13.33 6.20 -1.01
C GLN A 356 12.46 5.78 -2.20
N GLY A 357 11.40 6.53 -2.51
CA GLY A 357 10.56 6.30 -3.69
C GLY A 357 11.37 6.34 -4.99
N ALA A 358 12.26 7.32 -5.14
CA ALA A 358 13.18 7.40 -6.28
C ALA A 358 14.14 6.19 -6.38
N LYS A 359 14.57 5.60 -5.26
CA LYS A 359 15.39 4.37 -5.27
C LYS A 359 14.57 3.16 -5.69
N ASP A 360 13.33 3.05 -5.22
CA ASP A 360 12.43 1.94 -5.57
C ASP A 360 12.06 2.05 -7.07
N PHE A 361 11.81 3.26 -7.57
CA PHE A 361 11.65 3.54 -8.99
C PHE A 361 12.89 3.07 -9.79
N ALA A 362 14.10 3.37 -9.31
CA ALA A 362 15.35 2.93 -9.94
C ALA A 362 15.47 1.40 -10.05
N GLN A 363 14.86 0.68 -9.10
CA GLN A 363 14.81 -0.77 -9.05
C GLN A 363 13.63 -1.37 -9.82
N HIS A 364 12.87 -0.53 -10.55
CA HIS A 364 11.64 -0.89 -11.25
C HIS A 364 10.50 -1.34 -10.31
N GLN A 365 10.55 -0.98 -9.03
CA GLN A 365 9.52 -1.26 -8.02
C GLN A 365 8.49 -0.13 -7.98
N TYR A 366 7.81 0.10 -9.11
CA TYR A 366 6.95 1.27 -9.29
C TYR A 366 5.82 1.40 -8.27
N GLY A 367 5.20 0.28 -7.86
CA GLY A 367 4.16 0.31 -6.82
C GLY A 367 4.67 0.79 -5.45
N GLN A 368 5.92 0.45 -5.09
CA GLN A 368 6.55 0.89 -3.84
C GLN A 368 6.91 2.38 -3.90
N ALA A 369 7.47 2.83 -5.03
CA ALA A 369 7.73 4.25 -5.28
C ALA A 369 6.45 5.10 -5.14
N ILE A 370 5.38 4.70 -5.84
CA ILE A 370 4.09 5.38 -5.80
C ILE A 370 3.52 5.45 -4.38
N SER A 371 3.70 4.39 -3.59
CA SER A 371 3.26 4.36 -2.19
C SER A 371 4.00 5.39 -1.33
N LEU A 372 5.33 5.41 -1.41
CA LEU A 372 6.16 6.33 -0.63
C LEU A 372 5.91 7.78 -1.02
N GLU A 373 5.80 8.07 -2.32
CA GLU A 373 5.53 9.42 -2.81
C GLU A 373 4.10 9.88 -2.50
N THR A 374 3.14 8.95 -2.43
CA THR A 374 1.80 9.23 -1.92
C THR A 374 1.82 9.60 -0.44
N GLN A 375 2.60 8.88 0.37
CA GLN A 375 2.80 9.27 1.78
C GLN A 375 3.46 10.65 1.88
N ALA A 376 4.41 10.97 1.01
CA ALA A 376 5.06 12.27 0.94
C ALA A 376 4.05 13.40 0.63
N ILE A 377 3.18 13.18 -0.36
CA ILE A 377 2.09 14.12 -0.75
C ILE A 377 1.08 14.31 0.39
N ASN A 378 0.68 13.23 1.06
CA ASN A 378 -0.27 13.32 2.17
C ASN A 378 0.31 14.12 3.35
N ARG A 379 1.63 14.03 3.57
CA ARG A 379 2.34 14.82 4.60
C ARG A 379 2.54 16.27 4.20
N ASN A 380 2.89 16.54 2.94
CA ASN A 380 3.01 17.90 2.42
C ASN A 380 2.37 18.00 1.02
N PRO A 381 1.10 18.42 0.94
CA PRO A 381 0.40 18.57 -0.34
C PRO A 381 0.96 19.67 -1.26
N LEU A 382 1.93 20.46 -0.79
CA LEU A 382 2.62 21.50 -1.55
C LEU A 382 4.01 21.07 -2.04
N ASP A 383 4.43 19.83 -1.77
CA ASP A 383 5.70 19.31 -2.27
C ASP A 383 5.59 18.89 -3.74
N GLY A 384 6.04 19.76 -4.65
CA GLY A 384 6.03 19.48 -6.09
C GLY A 384 6.90 18.28 -6.50
N SER A 385 7.97 17.98 -5.76
CA SER A 385 8.86 16.87 -6.08
C SER A 385 8.17 15.53 -5.90
N ALA A 386 7.38 15.37 -4.84
CA ALA A 386 6.62 14.15 -4.58
C ALA A 386 5.58 13.87 -5.67
N TYR A 387 4.90 14.91 -6.19
CA TYR A 387 4.01 14.75 -7.34
C TYR A 387 4.77 14.38 -8.61
N ASN A 388 5.91 15.02 -8.89
CA ASN A 388 6.69 14.71 -10.08
C ASN A 388 7.22 13.26 -10.08
N GLU A 389 7.79 12.81 -8.96
CA GLU A 389 8.33 11.45 -8.83
C GLU A 389 7.21 10.39 -8.88
N ARG A 390 6.05 10.65 -8.23
CA ARG A 390 4.88 9.78 -8.36
C ARG A 390 4.34 9.71 -9.77
N GLY A 391 4.32 10.86 -10.45
CA GLY A 391 3.83 10.94 -11.81
C GLY A 391 4.68 10.13 -12.78
N ILE A 392 6.01 10.18 -12.66
CA ILE A 392 6.89 9.37 -13.50
C ILE A 392 6.82 7.88 -13.12
N ALA A 393 6.71 7.54 -11.83
CA ALA A 393 6.51 6.17 -11.39
C ALA A 393 5.20 5.56 -11.93
N ARG A 394 4.09 6.31 -11.91
CA ARG A 394 2.80 5.93 -12.53
C ARG A 394 2.91 5.72 -14.03
N ALA A 395 3.54 6.66 -14.73
CA ALA A 395 3.74 6.56 -16.18
C ALA A 395 4.49 5.28 -16.56
N PHE A 396 5.55 4.92 -15.83
CA PHE A 396 6.30 3.69 -16.03
C PHE A 396 5.52 2.43 -15.59
N GLY A 397 4.70 2.55 -14.55
CA GLY A 397 3.78 1.51 -14.08
C GLY A 397 2.61 1.21 -15.03
N GLY A 398 2.41 2.01 -16.09
CA GLY A 398 1.36 1.81 -17.09
C GLY A 398 0.18 2.78 -17.00
N ASP A 399 0.20 3.70 -16.04
CA ASP A 399 -0.81 4.74 -15.87
C ASP A 399 -0.36 6.08 -16.47
N TYR A 400 -0.70 6.28 -17.75
CA TYR A 400 -0.44 7.52 -18.47
C TYR A 400 -1.18 8.73 -17.89
N LEU A 401 -2.49 8.58 -17.63
CA LEU A 401 -3.35 9.70 -17.30
C LEU A 401 -3.08 10.20 -15.88
N GLY A 402 -2.95 9.29 -14.91
CA GLY A 402 -2.58 9.69 -13.55
C GLY A 402 -1.15 10.17 -13.46
N GLY A 403 -0.23 9.61 -14.23
CA GLY A 403 1.15 10.11 -14.38
C GLY A 403 1.20 11.57 -14.87
N MET A 404 0.53 11.88 -15.98
CA MET A 404 0.45 13.23 -16.52
C MET A 404 -0.21 14.22 -15.54
N ARG A 405 -1.30 13.81 -14.88
CA ARG A 405 -2.01 14.62 -13.89
C ARG A 405 -1.12 15.02 -12.71
N ASP A 406 -0.30 14.09 -12.20
CA ASP A 406 0.62 14.38 -11.11
C ASP A 406 1.75 15.30 -11.56
N ILE A 407 2.33 15.08 -12.74
CA ILE A 407 3.39 15.96 -13.27
C ILE A 407 2.84 17.37 -13.55
N ASP A 408 1.64 17.50 -14.10
CA ASP A 408 0.98 18.79 -14.30
C ASP A 408 0.68 19.47 -12.94
N ARG A 409 0.38 18.70 -11.89
CA ARG A 409 0.25 19.23 -10.53
C ARG A 409 1.59 19.76 -10.00
N ALA A 410 2.68 19.04 -10.19
CA ALA A 410 4.02 19.52 -9.84
C ALA A 410 4.36 20.84 -10.55
N LEU A 411 4.08 20.93 -11.85
CA LEU A 411 4.30 22.14 -12.65
C LEU A 411 3.36 23.29 -12.26
N SER A 412 2.16 23.01 -11.75
CA SER A 412 1.30 24.06 -11.19
C SER A 412 1.86 24.68 -9.90
N LEU A 413 2.64 23.91 -9.13
CA LEU A 413 3.30 24.36 -7.91
C LEU A 413 4.61 25.09 -8.23
N ASN A 414 5.36 24.62 -9.23
CA ASN A 414 6.55 25.28 -9.74
C ASN A 414 6.62 25.20 -11.29
N PRO A 415 6.15 26.24 -12.00
CA PRO A 415 6.17 26.26 -13.46
C PRO A 415 7.56 26.25 -14.10
N GLU A 416 8.62 26.52 -13.33
CA GLU A 416 10.01 26.53 -13.82
C GLU A 416 10.79 25.26 -13.44
N ASP A 417 10.12 24.24 -12.90
CA ASP A 417 10.74 22.95 -12.62
C ASP A 417 11.10 22.21 -13.92
N GLY A 418 12.36 22.34 -14.33
CA GLY A 418 12.86 21.70 -15.53
C GLY A 418 12.89 20.17 -15.46
N TYR A 419 12.96 19.56 -14.26
CA TYR A 419 12.87 18.10 -14.12
C TYR A 419 11.44 17.63 -14.36
N ALA A 420 10.44 18.33 -13.79
CA ALA A 420 9.04 18.02 -14.06
C ALA A 420 8.65 18.25 -15.54
N LYS A 421 9.14 19.32 -16.17
CA LYS A 421 8.96 19.56 -17.61
C LYS A 421 9.58 18.43 -18.45
N PHE A 422 10.77 17.96 -18.08
CA PHE A 422 11.41 16.81 -18.70
C PHE A 422 10.59 15.53 -18.53
N ASN A 423 10.14 15.21 -17.32
CA ASN A 423 9.33 14.02 -17.04
C ASN A 423 7.99 14.04 -17.79
N ARG A 424 7.40 15.22 -17.99
CA ARG A 424 6.21 15.39 -18.84
C ARG A 424 6.49 15.00 -20.29
N ALA A 425 7.60 15.49 -20.86
CA ALA A 425 8.01 15.16 -22.21
C ALA A 425 8.36 13.67 -22.37
N LEU A 426 9.03 13.09 -21.37
CA LEU A 426 9.35 11.66 -21.32
C LEU A 426 8.08 10.80 -21.23
N THR A 427 7.07 11.24 -20.48
CA THR A 427 5.78 10.56 -20.41
C THR A 427 5.08 10.56 -21.77
N LEU A 428 5.10 11.68 -22.49
CA LEU A 428 4.59 11.73 -23.87
C LEU A 428 5.34 10.77 -24.79
N GLU A 429 6.67 10.70 -24.68
CA GLU A 429 7.50 9.79 -25.47
C GLU A 429 7.19 8.31 -25.16
N LEU A 430 7.12 7.95 -23.87
CA LEU A 430 6.83 6.60 -23.39
C LEU A 430 5.51 6.05 -23.96
N TYR A 431 4.53 6.93 -24.16
CA TYR A 431 3.21 6.58 -24.69
C TYR A 431 3.05 6.89 -26.19
N GLY A 432 4.15 7.16 -26.90
CA GLY A 432 4.18 7.25 -28.36
C GLY A 432 3.69 8.59 -28.94
N HIS A 433 3.47 9.60 -28.11
CA HIS A 433 3.11 10.95 -28.53
C HIS A 433 4.35 11.75 -28.99
N TYR A 434 5.06 11.21 -29.98
CA TYR A 434 6.42 11.64 -30.33
C TYR A 434 6.55 13.11 -30.75
N GLU A 435 5.63 13.64 -31.56
CA GLU A 435 5.67 15.06 -31.97
C GLU A 435 5.44 15.99 -30.77
N ALA A 436 4.49 15.64 -29.91
CA ALA A 436 4.23 16.38 -28.68
C ALA A 436 5.42 16.28 -27.70
N ALA A 437 6.08 15.12 -27.64
CA ALA A 437 7.28 14.91 -26.83
C ALA A 437 8.45 15.76 -27.32
N ILE A 438 8.73 15.81 -28.63
CA ILE A 438 9.76 16.68 -29.22
C ILE A 438 9.48 18.14 -28.87
N ALA A 439 8.26 18.61 -29.12
CA ALA A 439 7.87 19.99 -28.81
C ALA A 439 8.04 20.30 -27.31
N ALA A 440 7.64 19.36 -26.44
CA ALA A 440 7.79 19.50 -24.99
C ALA A 440 9.27 19.52 -24.58
N TYR A 441 10.13 18.64 -25.10
CA TYR A 441 11.58 18.66 -24.83
C TYR A 441 12.23 19.97 -25.28
N GLN A 442 11.89 20.46 -26.48
CA GLN A 442 12.40 21.72 -27.00
C GLN A 442 11.96 22.91 -26.14
N SER A 443 10.71 22.92 -25.68
CA SER A 443 10.21 23.92 -24.73
C SER A 443 10.97 23.83 -23.39
N THR A 444 11.22 22.62 -22.89
CA THR A 444 11.95 22.39 -21.63
C THR A 444 13.38 22.95 -21.72
N LEU A 445 14.07 22.76 -22.85
CA LEU A 445 15.41 23.28 -23.11
C LEU A 445 15.50 24.82 -23.00
N GLN A 446 14.40 25.55 -23.24
CA GLN A 446 14.33 27.01 -23.07
C GLN A 446 14.21 27.46 -21.61
N THR A 447 13.96 26.54 -20.68
CA THR A 447 13.87 26.88 -19.24
C THR A 447 15.22 27.44 -18.76
N PRO A 448 15.23 28.61 -18.09
CA PRO A 448 16.46 29.23 -17.59
C PRO A 448 17.26 28.34 -16.64
N GLY A 449 18.57 28.57 -16.59
CA GLY A 449 19.49 27.84 -15.70
C GLY A 449 20.15 26.61 -16.32
N SER A 450 21.03 25.96 -15.57
CA SER A 450 21.76 24.76 -15.98
C SER A 450 21.26 23.56 -15.18
N GLY A 451 20.42 22.73 -15.80
CA GLY A 451 19.89 21.50 -15.21
C GLY A 451 20.42 20.26 -15.92
N TRP A 452 20.66 19.18 -15.15
CA TRP A 452 21.09 17.89 -15.68
C TRP A 452 20.12 17.33 -16.73
N TRP A 453 18.83 17.67 -16.62
CA TRP A 453 17.75 17.27 -17.51
C TRP A 453 17.90 17.82 -18.94
N LYS A 454 18.71 18.88 -19.18
CA LYS A 454 18.92 19.45 -20.53
C LYS A 454 19.55 18.45 -21.48
N ALA A 455 20.61 17.77 -21.03
CA ALA A 455 21.27 16.74 -21.82
C ALA A 455 20.29 15.61 -22.19
N TRP A 456 19.39 15.27 -21.28
CA TRP A 456 18.40 14.21 -21.49
C TRP A 456 17.22 14.65 -22.35
N CYS A 457 16.88 15.94 -22.41
CA CYS A 457 15.93 16.47 -23.39
C CYS A 457 16.47 16.28 -24.81
N ASP A 458 17.72 16.69 -25.06
CA ASP A 458 18.36 16.47 -26.37
C ASP A 458 18.51 14.98 -26.68
N TYR A 459 18.82 14.15 -25.68
CA TYR A 459 18.86 12.69 -25.85
C TYR A 459 17.49 12.10 -26.24
N GLY A 460 16.41 12.51 -25.57
CA GLY A 460 15.04 12.06 -25.89
C GLY A 460 14.64 12.43 -27.31
N ILE A 461 14.92 13.68 -27.73
CA ILE A 461 14.71 14.11 -29.13
C ILE A 461 15.53 13.23 -30.09
N ALA A 462 16.81 13.00 -29.80
CA ALA A 462 17.66 12.13 -30.61
C ALA A 462 17.11 10.70 -30.71
N SER A 463 16.59 10.15 -29.60
CA SER A 463 15.99 8.82 -29.50
C SER A 463 14.77 8.70 -30.42
N ILE A 464 13.88 9.70 -30.39
CA ILE A 464 12.70 9.75 -31.26
C ILE A 464 13.09 9.75 -32.74
N TYR A 465 14.07 10.57 -33.14
CA TYR A 465 14.60 10.54 -34.51
C TYR A 465 15.31 9.21 -34.85
N GLY A 466 15.96 8.60 -33.86
CA GLY A 466 16.65 7.32 -34.00
C GLY A 466 15.67 6.22 -34.40
N ARG A 467 14.51 6.17 -33.73
CA ARG A 467 13.42 5.25 -34.07
C ARG A 467 12.92 5.42 -35.50
N ARG A 468 12.95 6.65 -36.02
CA ARG A 468 12.53 7.00 -37.39
C ARG A 468 13.59 6.66 -38.44
N GLY A 469 14.80 6.28 -38.03
CA GLY A 469 15.93 6.09 -38.94
C GLY A 469 16.56 7.41 -39.42
N ASP A 470 16.22 8.54 -38.80
CA ASP A 470 16.77 9.83 -39.18
C ASP A 470 18.18 10.02 -38.60
N VAL A 471 19.17 9.63 -39.39
CA VAL A 471 20.59 9.72 -39.00
C VAL A 471 21.01 11.17 -38.71
N THR A 472 20.50 12.13 -39.49
CA THR A 472 20.97 13.53 -39.45
C THR A 472 20.56 14.18 -38.15
N ASP A 473 19.27 14.13 -37.82
CA ASP A 473 18.75 14.75 -36.62
C ASP A 473 19.13 13.97 -35.37
N THR A 474 19.18 12.63 -35.41
CA THR A 474 19.70 11.84 -34.30
C THR A 474 21.11 12.26 -33.93
N VAL A 475 22.03 12.35 -34.90
CA VAL A 475 23.43 12.75 -34.60
C VAL A 475 23.50 14.20 -34.13
N SER A 476 22.72 15.10 -34.72
CA SER A 476 22.68 16.51 -34.34
C SER A 476 22.34 16.69 -32.85
N PHE A 477 21.22 16.09 -32.41
CA PHE A 477 20.78 16.19 -31.02
C PHE A 477 21.65 15.35 -30.08
N LEU A 478 22.09 14.17 -30.49
CA LEU A 478 22.94 13.33 -29.65
C LEU A 478 24.30 13.97 -29.36
N ARG A 479 24.88 14.73 -30.31
CA ARG A 479 26.10 15.51 -30.06
C ARG A 479 25.88 16.59 -29.00
N LYS A 480 24.73 17.27 -29.00
CA LYS A 480 24.38 18.25 -27.96
C LYS A 480 24.25 17.58 -26.59
N ALA A 481 23.57 16.44 -26.54
CA ALA A 481 23.42 15.63 -25.33
C ALA A 481 24.79 15.19 -24.77
N ILE A 482 25.69 14.68 -25.61
CA ILE A 482 27.04 14.23 -25.21
C ILE A 482 27.91 15.39 -24.75
N ALA A 483 27.83 16.55 -25.43
CA ALA A 483 28.58 17.74 -25.04
C ALA A 483 28.18 18.24 -23.64
N MET A 484 26.91 18.11 -23.27
CA MET A 484 26.42 18.47 -21.93
C MET A 484 26.66 17.38 -20.89
N ASN A 485 26.44 16.12 -21.24
CA ASN A 485 26.64 14.98 -20.36
C ASN A 485 27.23 13.78 -21.13
N PRO A 486 28.54 13.52 -21.00
CA PRO A 486 29.21 12.41 -21.68
C PRO A 486 28.63 11.03 -21.37
N ALA A 487 27.91 10.83 -20.26
CA ALA A 487 27.26 9.56 -19.92
C ALA A 487 26.18 9.16 -20.94
N THR A 488 25.56 10.13 -21.64
CA THR A 488 24.59 9.87 -22.70
C THR A 488 25.20 9.06 -23.86
N LYS A 489 26.52 9.14 -24.06
CA LYS A 489 27.27 8.32 -25.01
C LYS A 489 27.19 6.83 -24.69
N LEU A 490 27.26 6.47 -23.41
CA LEU A 490 27.18 5.08 -22.96
C LEU A 490 25.76 4.53 -23.15
N ALA A 491 24.75 5.32 -22.79
CA ALA A 491 23.34 4.97 -23.01
C ALA A 491 23.05 4.74 -24.50
N ALA A 492 23.49 5.63 -25.39
CA ALA A 492 23.25 5.51 -26.83
C ALA A 492 23.88 4.25 -27.46
N ARG A 493 24.95 3.71 -26.87
CA ARG A 493 25.59 2.47 -27.38
C ARG A 493 24.69 1.25 -27.21
N THR A 494 23.84 1.21 -26.19
CA THR A 494 23.01 0.04 -25.89
C THR A 494 21.53 0.28 -26.20
N GLU A 495 21.12 1.54 -26.35
CA GLU A 495 19.71 1.87 -26.52
C GLU A 495 19.14 1.43 -27.88
N LYS A 496 18.04 0.68 -27.85
CA LYS A 496 17.41 0.05 -29.02
C LYS A 496 16.80 1.04 -29.99
N ASP A 497 16.39 2.20 -29.51
CA ASP A 497 15.85 3.26 -30.37
C ASP A 497 16.82 3.68 -31.45
N PHE A 498 18.12 3.55 -31.22
CA PHE A 498 19.13 3.85 -32.22
C PHE A 498 19.44 2.69 -33.18
N ASN A 499 18.79 1.53 -33.03
CA ASN A 499 19.00 0.39 -33.94
C ASN A 499 18.84 0.74 -35.43
N PRO A 500 17.83 1.54 -35.84
CA PRO A 500 17.68 1.93 -37.24
C PRO A 500 18.85 2.75 -37.79
N VAL A 501 19.56 3.50 -36.93
CA VAL A 501 20.69 4.38 -37.32
C VAL A 501 22.07 3.79 -36.96
N ARG A 502 22.13 2.66 -36.26
CA ARG A 502 23.35 2.12 -35.62
C ARG A 502 24.48 1.77 -36.60
N THR A 503 24.12 1.39 -37.82
CA THR A 503 25.10 1.05 -38.87
C THR A 503 25.70 2.28 -39.56
N SER A 504 25.13 3.46 -39.35
CA SER A 504 25.62 4.71 -39.91
C SER A 504 27.01 5.05 -39.39
N THR A 505 27.94 5.34 -40.32
CA THR A 505 29.32 5.72 -39.98
C THR A 505 29.36 6.97 -39.10
N ILE A 506 28.53 7.99 -39.39
CA ILE A 506 28.53 9.24 -38.62
C ILE A 506 27.94 9.07 -37.22
N PHE A 507 26.98 8.15 -37.05
CA PHE A 507 26.47 7.76 -35.73
C PHE A 507 27.54 7.04 -34.92
N GLN A 508 28.21 6.05 -35.52
CA GLN A 508 29.32 5.34 -34.87
C GLN A 508 30.47 6.26 -34.46
N GLN A 509 30.85 7.20 -35.32
CA GLN A 509 31.88 8.21 -35.01
C GLN A 509 31.49 9.10 -33.85
N THR A 510 30.21 9.47 -33.74
CA THR A 510 29.68 10.25 -32.61
C THR A 510 29.82 9.50 -31.27
N LEU A 511 29.84 8.15 -31.32
CA LEU A 511 29.98 7.28 -30.15
C LEU A 511 31.40 6.73 -29.91
N ARG A 512 32.38 7.03 -30.77
CA ARG A 512 33.81 6.76 -30.53
C ARG A 512 34.35 7.81 -29.58
#